data_AF-A0A510BDW6-F1
#
_entry.id   AF-A0A510BDW6-F1
#
_cell.length_a   1.000
_cell.length_b   1.000
_cell.length_c   1.000
_cell.angle_alpha   90.00
_cell.angle_beta   90.00
_cell.angle_gamma   90.00
#
_symmetry.space_group_name_H-M   'P 1'
#
loop_
_entity.id
_entity.type
_entity.pdbx_description
1 polymer ?
#
loop_
_entity_poly.entity_id
_entity_poly.type
_entity_poly.pdbx_seq_one_letter_code
_entity_poly.pdbx_strand_id
1 'polypeptide(L)' 'MEEIDILAIGLLLTAPMMSEYEMRCIVCKLKKIARKKKMANYKSVNEILDDWASRAYQLTMKY' A
#
# COMPACT_ATOMS: atom_id res chain seq x y z
N MET A 1 5.87 10.21 7.62
CA MET A 1 5.45 8.99 6.89
C MET A 1 6.22 7.86 7.55
N GLU A 2 5.54 6.81 8.03
CA GLU A 2 6.23 5.70 8.72
C GLU A 2 6.93 4.79 7.70
N GLU A 3 7.94 4.03 8.13
CA GLU A 3 8.67 3.10 7.26
C GLU A 3 7.73 2.08 6.58
N ILE A 4 6.70 1.65 7.31
CA ILE A 4 5.63 0.79 6.81
C ILE A 4 4.86 1.43 5.64
N ASP A 5 4.62 2.75 5.70
CA ASP A 5 3.93 3.47 4.63
C ASP A 5 4.81 3.57 3.38
N ILE A 6 6.10 3.85 3.56
CA ILE A 6 7.07 3.93 2.46
C ILE A 6 7.14 2.59 1.73
N LEU A 7 7.22 1.49 2.49
CA LEU A 7 7.27 0.13 1.92
C LEU A 7 5.99 -0.22 1.17
N ALA A 8 4.82 0.10 1.72
CA ALA A 8 3.53 -0.16 1.08
C ALA A 8 3.36 0.63 -0.22
N ILE A 9 3.71 1.92 -0.20
CA ILE A 9 3.65 2.80 -1.39
C ILE A 9 4.64 2.32 -2.46
N GLY A 10 5.86 1.94 -2.09
CA GLY A 10 6.83 1.39 -3.04
C GLY A 10 6.37 0.12 -3.75
N LEU A 11 5.68 -0.78 -3.03
CA LEU A 11 5.06 -1.97 -3.63
C LEU A 11 3.96 -1.58 -4.63
N LEU A 12 3.17 -0.55 -4.34
CA LEU A 12 2.11 -0.09 -5.23
C LEU A 12 2.66 0.60 -6.48
N LEU A 13 3.76 1.35 -6.36
CA LEU A 13 4.42 1.99 -7.51
C LEU A 13 4.99 0.99 -8.51
N THR A 14 5.36 -0.20 -8.04
CA THR A 14 5.88 -1.29 -8.89
C THR A 14 4.78 -2.20 -9.42
N ALA A 15 3.54 -2.05 -8.95
CA ALA A 15 2.40 -2.87 -9.35
C ALA A 15 2.15 -2.92 -10.87
N PRO A 16 2.26 -1.82 -11.65
CA PRO A 16 2.01 -1.87 -13.09
C PRO A 16 2.95 -2.83 -13.87
N MET A 17 4.11 -3.17 -13.32
CA MET A 17 5.11 -4.05 -13.94
C MET A 17 4.97 -5.52 -13.52
N MET A 18 3.97 -5.84 -12.70
CA MET A 18 3.80 -7.16 -12.10
C MET A 18 2.78 -8.00 -12.85
N SER A 19 2.99 -9.31 -12.83
CA SER A 19 1.99 -10.27 -13.27
C SER A 19 0.77 -10.28 -12.34
N GLU A 20 -0.36 -10.82 -12.81
CA GLU A 20 -1.57 -10.97 -12.00
C GLU A 20 -1.30 -11.78 -10.70
N TYR A 21 -0.44 -12.81 -10.79
CA TYR A 21 -0.05 -13.62 -9.64
C TYR A 21 0.70 -12.78 -8.59
N GLU A 22 1.69 -11.99 -9.02
CA GLU A 22 2.47 -11.11 -8.14
C GLU A 22 1.60 -10.02 -7.52
N MET A 23 0.69 -9.44 -8.28
CA MET A 23 -0.30 -8.48 -7.77
C MET A 23 -1.16 -9.11 -6.67
N ARG A 24 -1.68 -10.33 -6.86
CA ARG A 24 -2.45 -11.04 -5.82
C ARG A 24 -1.62 -11.27 -4.56
N CYS A 25 -0.36 -11.66 -4.69
CA CYS A 25 0.56 -11.81 -3.56
C CYS A 25 0.78 -10.49 -2.81
N ILE A 26 0.92 -9.38 -3.51
CA ILE A 26 1.13 -8.06 -2.91
C ILE A 26 -0.12 -7.54 -2.22
N VAL A 27 -1.30 -7.71 -2.80
CA VAL A 27 -2.57 -7.38 -2.12
C VAL A 27 -2.67 -8.12 -0.78
N CYS A 28 -2.32 -9.40 -0.75
CA CYS A 28 -2.26 -10.18 0.50
C CYS A 28 -1.23 -9.62 1.49
N LYS A 29 -0.05 -9.19 1.01
CA LYS A 29 1.01 -8.59 1.83
C LYS A 29 0.58 -7.23 2.40
N LEU A 30 0.00 -6.35 1.58
CA LEU A 30 -0.52 -5.04 1.96
C LEU A 30 -1.59 -5.17 3.04
N LYS A 31 -2.54 -6.10 2.90
CA LYS A 31 -3.56 -6.37 3.93
C LYS A 31 -2.94 -6.78 5.27
N LYS A 32 -1.89 -7.61 5.27
CA LYS A 32 -1.18 -8.00 6.50
C LYS A 32 -0.49 -6.80 7.15
N ILE A 33 0.17 -5.97 6.36
CA ILE A 33 0.87 -4.78 6.83
C ILE A 33 -0.13 -3.74 7.38
N ALA A 34 -1.23 -3.49 6.68
CA ALA A 34 -2.29 -2.58 7.10
C ALA A 34 -2.93 -3.02 8.43
N ARG A 35 -3.14 -4.32 8.63
CA ARG A 35 -3.61 -4.87 9.92
C ARG A 35 -2.61 -4.60 11.06
N LYS A 36 -1.31 -4.70 10.81
CA LYS A 36 -0.28 -4.35 11.80
C LYS A 36 -0.30 -2.85 12.11
N LYS A 37 -0.40 -1.99 11.09
CA LYS A 37 -0.49 -0.53 11.27
C LYS A 37 -1.77 -0.12 12.01
N LYS A 38 -2.90 -0.79 11.78
CA LYS A 38 -4.15 -0.58 12.53
C LYS A 38 -3.98 -0.79 14.03
N MET A 39 -3.12 -1.70 14.48
CA MET A 39 -2.89 -1.86 15.93
C MET A 39 -2.27 -0.60 16.57
N ALA A 40 -1.61 0.26 15.78
CA ALA A 40 -1.02 1.51 16.22
C ALA A 40 -1.89 2.76 15.93
N ASN A 41 -3.00 2.62 15.19
CA ASN A 41 -3.83 3.74 14.75
C ASN A 41 -5.31 3.36 14.66
N TYR A 42 -6.22 4.24 15.11
CA TYR A 42 -7.68 4.01 15.09
C TYR A 42 -8.33 3.95 13.69
N LYS A 43 -7.54 3.93 12.60
CA LYS A 43 -8.03 3.82 11.23
C LYS A 43 -8.43 2.39 10.87
N SER A 44 -9.43 2.23 10.01
CA SER A 44 -9.76 0.94 9.42
C SER A 44 -8.66 0.48 8.44
N VAL A 45 -8.61 -0.83 8.19
CA VAL A 45 -7.66 -1.40 7.21
C VAL A 45 -7.90 -0.82 5.81
N ASN A 46 -9.15 -0.57 5.44
CA ASN A 46 -9.50 -0.02 4.14
C ASN A 46 -9.00 1.42 4.00
N GLU A 47 -9.21 2.27 5.01
CA GLU A 47 -8.70 3.65 4.99
C GLU A 47 -7.17 3.71 4.89
N ILE A 48 -6.47 2.75 5.50
CA ILE A 48 -5.00 2.65 5.37
C ILE A 48 -4.60 2.29 3.93
N LEU A 49 -5.30 1.31 3.33
CA LEU A 49 -5.04 0.90 1.95
C LEU A 49 -5.36 2.01 0.95
N ASP A 50 -6.47 2.72 1.15
CA ASP A 50 -6.90 3.84 0.32
C ASP A 50 -5.92 5.02 0.40
N ASP A 51 -5.40 5.33 1.60
CA ASP A 51 -4.36 6.36 1.78
C ASP A 51 -3.07 5.99 1.03
N TRP A 52 -2.63 4.73 1.10
CA TRP A 52 -1.46 4.27 0.34
C TRP A 52 -1.68 4.31 -1.17
N ALA A 53 -2.85 3.89 -1.66
CA ALA A 53 -3.20 3.92 -3.08
C ALA A 53 -3.25 5.35 -3.61
N SER A 54 -3.91 6.26 -2.87
CA SER A 54 -4.00 7.68 -3.22
C SER A 54 -2.62 8.33 -3.29
N ARG A 55 -1.75 8.06 -2.31
CA ARG A 55 -0.36 8.58 -2.31
C ARG A 55 0.48 8.01 -3.43
N ALA A 56 0.39 6.71 -3.70
CA ALA A 56 1.11 6.08 -4.80
C ALA A 56 0.70 6.73 -6.14
N TYR A 57 -0.60 6.93 -6.35
CA TYR A 57 -1.11 7.60 -7.55
C TYR A 57 -0.65 9.06 -7.66
N GLN A 58 -0.68 9.83 -6.57
CA GLN A 58 -0.17 11.20 -6.57
C GLN A 58 1.32 11.27 -6.92
N LEU A 59 2.10 10.28 -6.51
CA LEU A 59 3.52 10.18 -6.87
C LEU A 59 3.71 9.89 -8.36
N THR A 60 2.86 9.05 -8.97
CA THR A 60 2.92 8.81 -10.42
C THR A 60 2.42 9.98 -11.24
N MET A 61 1.59 10.88 -10.69
CA MET A 61 1.10 12.08 -11.39
C MET A 61 2.04 13.29 -11.31
N LYS A 62 2.97 13.30 -10.35
CA LYS A 62 3.95 14.38 -10.20
C LYS A 62 5.15 14.24 -11.13
N TYR A 63 5.23 13.16 -11.88
CA TYR A 63 6.24 12.84 -12.88
C TYR A 63 5.55 12.43 -14.19
#